data_AF-A0A9W8ZEI2-F1
#
_entry.id   AF-A0A9W8ZEI2-F1
#
_cell.length_a   1.000
_cell.length_b   1.000
_cell.length_c   1.000
_cell.angle_alpha   90.00
_cell.angle_beta   90.00
_cell.angle_gamma   90.00
#
_symmetry.space_group_name_H-M   'P 1'
#
loop_
_entity.id
_entity.type
_entity.pdbx_description
1 polymer ?
#
loop_
_entity_poly.entity_id
_entity_poly.type
_entity_poly.pdbx_seq_one_letter_code
_entity_poly.pdbx_strand_id
1 'polypeptide(L)'
;MANIIHDIISLEVSTYLHSMEAMYNGWRFAPPESDDATTYLPSGTVPSPFPTPPAPPISTLADHRSTPHAILEDRDQHYLICFLPNKAGIILDDPILISKPELTHTHPHLIRAWDAQQQHKQTEAARRDHKFQTFLRDFQSNRTLRPPTPLPPPRHDRTPDKGRKGGRVCALCKGGG
;
A
#
# COMPACT_ATOMS: atom_id res chain seq x y z
N MET A 1 28.74 -2.22 -9.26
CA MET A 1 27.91 -3.01 -8.32
C MET A 1 26.87 -2.17 -7.57
N ALA A 2 26.66 -0.88 -7.89
CA ALA A 2 25.71 -0.02 -7.18
C ALA A 2 24.23 -0.18 -7.58
N ASN A 3 23.92 -0.74 -8.77
CA ASN A 3 22.53 -0.85 -9.26
C ASN A 3 21.69 -1.94 -8.57
N ILE A 4 22.31 -3.03 -8.10
CA ILE A 4 21.56 -4.19 -7.57
C ILE A 4 20.92 -3.86 -6.21
N ILE A 5 21.58 -3.03 -5.40
CA ILE A 5 21.06 -2.65 -4.07
C ILE A 5 19.85 -1.71 -4.23
N HIS A 6 19.87 -0.83 -5.24
CA HIS A 6 18.77 0.09 -5.50
C HIS A 6 17.51 -0.64 -6.00
N ASP A 7 17.67 -1.68 -6.83
CA ASP A 7 16.55 -2.49 -7.33
C ASP A 7 15.90 -3.33 -6.21
N ILE A 8 16.68 -3.84 -5.27
CA ILE A 8 16.16 -4.62 -4.13
C ILE A 8 15.34 -3.72 -3.19
N ILE A 9 15.84 -2.51 -2.88
CA ILE A 9 15.13 -1.55 -2.01
C ILE A 9 13.84 -1.06 -2.69
N SER A 10 13.86 -0.85 -4.02
CA SER A 10 12.69 -0.41 -4.78
C SER A 10 11.56 -1.47 -4.81
N LEU A 11 11.93 -2.76 -4.82
CA LEU A 11 10.99 -3.88 -4.74
C LEU A 11 10.32 -4.01 -3.36
N GLU A 12 11.03 -3.69 -2.28
CA GLU A 12 10.46 -3.73 -0.92
C GLU A 12 9.44 -2.62 -0.67
N VAL A 13 9.69 -1.41 -1.17
CA VAL A 13 8.75 -0.30 -1.03
C VAL A 13 7.47 -0.54 -1.87
N SER A 14 7.63 -1.10 -3.08
CA SER A 14 6.49 -1.39 -3.97
C SER A 14 5.58 -2.49 -3.43
N THR A 15 6.14 -3.52 -2.79
CA THR A 15 5.35 -4.60 -2.18
C THR A 15 4.65 -4.17 -0.89
N TYR A 16 5.26 -3.28 -0.10
CA TYR A 16 4.62 -2.70 1.07
C TYR A 16 3.40 -1.83 0.69
N LEU A 17 3.53 -0.99 -0.35
CA LEU A 17 2.43 -0.17 -0.86
C LEU A 17 1.28 -1.02 -1.43
N HIS A 18 1.57 -2.06 -2.21
CA HIS A 18 0.54 -2.97 -2.72
C HIS A 18 -0.17 -3.74 -1.60
N SER A 19 0.52 -4.12 -0.53
CA SER A 19 -0.12 -4.81 0.61
C SER A 19 -1.02 -3.89 1.41
N MET A 20 -0.65 -2.62 1.56
CA MET A 20 -1.48 -1.59 2.19
C MET A 20 -2.75 -1.34 1.37
N GLU A 21 -2.60 -1.23 0.05
CA GLU A 21 -3.72 -1.01 -0.88
C GLU A 21 -4.67 -2.22 -0.94
N ALA A 22 -4.15 -3.45 -0.87
CA ALA A 22 -4.96 -4.66 -0.80
C ALA A 22 -5.76 -4.76 0.51
N MET A 23 -5.16 -4.37 1.65
CA MET A 23 -5.88 -4.30 2.92
C MET A 23 -6.94 -3.20 2.90
N TYR A 24 -6.67 -2.05 2.28
CA TYR A 24 -7.66 -0.97 2.19
C TYR A 24 -8.83 -1.30 1.26
N ASN A 25 -8.56 -2.02 0.16
CA ASN A 25 -9.59 -2.37 -0.83
C ASN A 25 -10.39 -3.62 -0.43
N GLY A 26 -9.83 -4.54 0.35
CA GLY A 26 -10.54 -5.74 0.83
C GLY A 26 -11.69 -5.44 1.78
N TRP A 27 -11.66 -4.30 2.48
CA TRP A 27 -12.72 -3.88 3.41
C TRP A 27 -13.83 -3.03 2.75
N ARG A 28 -13.72 -2.69 1.46
CA ARG A 28 -14.61 -1.74 0.79
C ARG A 28 -15.78 -2.33 -0.02
N PHE A 29 -15.97 -3.65 -0.04
CA PHE A 29 -17.03 -4.29 -0.82
C PHE A 29 -17.99 -5.11 0.04
N ALA A 30 -18.73 -4.43 0.91
CA ALA A 30 -20.11 -4.82 1.17
C ALA A 30 -20.98 -3.68 0.64
N PRO A 31 -21.61 -3.81 -0.54
CA PRO A 31 -22.55 -2.80 -1.02
C PRO A 31 -23.67 -2.68 0.01
N PRO A 32 -24.01 -1.46 0.47
CA PRO A 32 -25.22 -1.28 1.25
C PRO A 32 -26.41 -1.66 0.36
N GLU A 33 -27.22 -2.61 0.82
CA GLU A 33 -28.50 -2.94 0.20
C GLU A 33 -29.30 -1.64 0.05
N SER A 34 -29.58 -1.30 -1.22
CA SER A 34 -30.33 -0.13 -1.60
C SER A 34 -31.80 -0.40 -1.35
N ASP A 35 -32.32 0.04 -0.20
CA ASP A 35 -33.75 0.11 -0.01
C ASP A 35 -34.31 1.30 -0.80
N ASP A 36 -35.00 0.94 -1.89
CA ASP A 36 -35.96 1.75 -2.62
C ASP A 36 -36.97 2.41 -1.67
N ALA A 37 -36.95 3.75 -1.61
CA ALA A 37 -38.16 4.54 -1.40
C ALA A 37 -37.86 6.03 -1.61
N THR A 38 -38.16 6.55 -2.80
CA THR A 38 -38.34 8.00 -2.97
C THR A 38 -39.70 8.26 -3.61
N THR A 39 -40.71 8.37 -2.75
CA THR A 39 -42.02 8.94 -3.08
C THR A 39 -41.86 10.45 -3.24
N TYR A 40 -42.07 10.93 -4.47
CA TYR A 40 -42.19 12.35 -4.78
C TYR A 40 -43.46 12.92 -4.11
N LEU A 41 -43.29 13.97 -3.29
CA LEU A 41 -44.39 14.88 -2.92
C LEU A 41 -44.11 16.27 -3.52
N PRO A 42 -45.09 16.90 -4.20
CA PRO A 42 -44.93 18.25 -4.72
C PRO A 42 -45.05 19.29 -3.61
N SER A 43 -44.08 20.21 -3.56
CA SER A 43 -44.05 21.35 -2.65
C SER A 43 -45.06 22.42 -3.07
N GLY A 44 -46.11 22.58 -2.27
CA GLY A 44 -46.91 23.80 -2.23
C GLY A 44 -46.42 24.68 -1.09
N THR A 45 -45.67 25.74 -1.40
CA THR A 45 -45.18 26.71 -0.41
C THR A 45 -46.31 27.68 -0.06
N VAL A 46 -46.93 27.50 1.10
CA VAL A 46 -47.81 28.49 1.72
C VAL A 46 -47.00 29.26 2.76
N PRO A 47 -46.93 30.60 2.73
CA PRO A 47 -46.26 31.38 3.75
C PRO A 47 -47.03 31.27 5.07
N SER A 48 -46.42 30.63 6.07
CA SER A 48 -46.96 30.49 7.42
C SER A 48 -46.68 31.77 8.23
N PRO A 49 -47.69 32.43 8.82
CA PRO A 49 -47.52 33.64 9.63
C PRO A 49 -47.14 33.36 11.09
N PHE A 50 -46.71 32.14 11.43
CA PHE A 50 -46.35 31.80 12.80
C PHE A 50 -44.94 32.30 13.17
N PRO A 51 -44.75 32.89 14.37
CA PRO A 51 -43.45 33.30 14.86
C PRO A 51 -42.53 32.08 14.92
N THR A 52 -41.38 32.18 14.24
CA THR A 52 -40.37 31.12 14.21
C THR A 52 -39.95 30.78 15.64
N PRO A 53 -40.11 29.54 16.10
CA PRO A 53 -39.60 29.15 17.41
C PRO A 53 -38.09 29.42 17.45
N PRO A 54 -37.54 29.83 18.60
CA PRO A 54 -36.10 30.06 18.72
C PRO A 54 -35.36 28.82 18.22
N ALA A 55 -34.43 29.04 17.29
CA ALA A 55 -33.64 27.97 16.71
C ALA A 55 -33.12 27.08 17.84
N PRO A 56 -33.26 25.74 17.75
CA PRO A 56 -32.66 24.86 18.74
C PRO A 56 -31.19 25.24 18.86
N PRO A 57 -30.61 25.24 20.08
CA PRO A 57 -29.20 25.50 20.25
C PRO A 57 -28.47 24.59 19.26
N ILE A 58 -27.67 25.19 18.39
CA ILE A 58 -26.81 24.47 17.46
C ILE A 58 -26.08 23.46 18.32
N SER A 59 -26.45 22.17 18.21
CA SER A 59 -25.77 21.10 18.90
C SER A 59 -24.33 21.18 18.44
N THR A 60 -23.50 21.82 19.26
CA THR A 60 -22.08 22.06 19.03
C THR A 60 -21.41 20.72 18.99
N LEU A 61 -21.40 20.08 17.82
CA LEU A 61 -20.47 19.05 17.36
C LEU A 61 -19.97 18.09 18.46
N ALA A 62 -20.85 17.69 19.37
CA ALA A 62 -20.48 16.99 20.59
C ALA A 62 -20.65 15.50 20.32
N ASP A 63 -19.58 14.77 20.58
CA ASP A 63 -19.56 13.31 20.69
C ASP A 63 -19.64 12.52 19.36
N HIS A 64 -18.95 12.99 18.31
CA HIS A 64 -18.30 12.02 17.42
C HIS A 64 -17.08 11.43 18.15
N ARG A 65 -17.32 10.61 19.19
CA ARG A 65 -16.27 9.74 19.73
C ARG A 65 -15.93 8.78 18.62
N SER A 66 -14.88 9.09 17.89
CA SER A 66 -14.43 8.27 16.78
C SER A 66 -14.04 6.91 17.35
N THR A 67 -14.56 5.86 16.72
CA THR A 67 -14.29 4.50 17.16
C THR A 67 -12.81 4.18 16.89
N PRO A 68 -12.06 3.70 17.91
CA PRO A 68 -10.71 3.19 17.71
C PRO A 68 -10.68 2.19 16.55
N HIS A 69 -9.79 2.40 15.59
CA HIS A 69 -9.78 1.60 14.36
C HIS A 69 -8.58 0.66 14.28
N ALA A 70 -7.38 1.15 14.55
CA ALA A 70 -6.18 0.32 14.49
C ALA A 70 -5.10 0.79 15.48
N ILE A 71 -4.30 -0.17 15.94
CA ILE A 71 -3.08 0.09 16.69
C ILE A 71 -1.98 0.38 15.67
N LEU A 72 -1.31 1.52 15.82
CA LEU A 72 -0.19 1.93 14.98
C LEU A 72 1.13 1.46 15.56
N GLU A 73 1.29 1.59 16.87
CA GLU A 73 2.54 1.33 17.58
C GLU A 73 2.26 0.74 18.96
N ASP A 74 3.08 -0.25 19.34
CA ASP A 74 3.13 -0.82 20.68
C ASP A 74 4.26 -0.15 21.47
N ARG A 75 3.91 0.55 22.54
CA ARG A 75 4.85 1.15 23.50
C ARG A 75 4.69 0.47 24.86
N ASP A 76 5.68 0.62 25.74
CA ASP A 76 5.77 -0.09 27.02
C ASP A 76 4.42 -0.35 27.71
N GLN A 77 3.72 0.70 28.14
CA GLN A 77 2.42 0.62 28.84
C GLN A 77 1.23 1.16 28.04
N HIS A 78 1.45 1.60 26.80
CA HIS A 78 0.44 2.28 25.98
C HIS A 78 0.47 1.78 24.54
N TYR A 79 -0.69 1.79 23.90
CA TYR A 79 -0.81 1.65 22.46
C TYR A 79 -1.05 3.02 21.84
N LEU A 80 -0.37 3.32 20.73
CA LEU A 80 -0.71 4.45 19.88
C LEU A 80 -1.81 4.00 18.91
N ILE A 81 -2.95 4.68 18.93
CA ILE A 81 -4.15 4.25 18.22
C ILE A 81 -4.57 5.33 17.23
N CYS A 82 -4.98 4.90 16.03
CA CYS A 82 -5.69 5.75 15.09
C CYS A 82 -7.19 5.42 15.03
N PHE A 83 -7.94 6.42 14.58
CA PHE A 83 -9.38 6.37 14.51
C PHE A 83 -9.89 6.15 13.10
N LEU A 84 -11.13 5.69 13.00
CA LEU A 84 -11.76 5.41 11.71
C LEU A 84 -11.84 6.71 10.88
N PRO A 85 -11.41 6.71 9.61
CA PRO A 85 -11.63 7.86 8.75
C PRO A 85 -13.13 8.11 8.57
N ASN A 86 -13.50 9.38 8.38
CA ASN A 86 -14.89 9.75 8.08
C ASN A 86 -15.33 9.20 6.71
N LYS A 87 -16.61 9.43 6.33
CA LYS A 87 -17.14 8.97 5.03
C LYS A 87 -16.38 9.51 3.81
N ALA A 88 -15.66 10.63 3.96
CA ALA A 88 -14.80 11.20 2.92
C ALA A 88 -13.39 10.60 2.90
N GLY A 89 -13.07 9.64 3.79
CA GLY A 89 -11.75 9.02 3.91
C GLY A 89 -10.75 9.86 4.71
N ILE A 90 -11.19 10.93 5.38
CA ILE A 90 -10.32 11.83 6.14
C ILE A 90 -10.28 11.36 7.60
N ILE A 91 -9.07 11.15 8.11
CA ILE A 91 -8.83 10.94 9.54
C ILE A 91 -8.85 12.33 10.18
N LEU A 92 -9.88 12.58 11.00
CA LEU A 92 -10.08 13.89 11.63
C LEU A 92 -9.33 14.00 12.96
N ASP A 93 -9.13 12.87 13.63
CA ASP A 93 -8.55 12.83 14.98
C ASP A 93 -7.10 12.40 14.94
N ASP A 94 -6.28 13.13 15.68
CA ASP A 94 -4.88 12.78 15.88
C ASP A 94 -4.76 11.44 16.62
N PRO A 95 -3.71 10.64 16.35
CA PRO A 95 -3.46 9.43 17.08
C PRO A 95 -3.30 9.69 18.58
N ILE A 96 -3.97 8.89 19.41
CA ILE A 96 -3.89 9.01 20.87
C ILE A 96 -3.20 7.80 21.49
N LEU A 97 -2.58 8.04 22.65
CA LEU A 97 -2.04 6.97 23.49
C LEU A 97 -3.12 6.49 24.45
N ILE A 98 -3.46 5.20 24.37
CA ILE A 98 -4.38 4.55 25.31
C ILE A 98 -3.60 3.49 26.10
N SER A 99 -3.89 3.37 27.40
CA SER A 99 -3.22 2.37 28.22
C SER A 99 -3.57 0.94 27.76
N LYS A 100 -2.60 0.03 27.83
CA LYS A 100 -2.84 -1.39 27.50
C LYS A 100 -4.02 -2.02 28.25
N PRO A 101 -4.16 -1.88 29.59
CA PRO A 101 -5.26 -2.52 30.31
C PRO A 101 -6.63 -1.95 29.89
N GLU A 102 -6.72 -0.64 29.65
CA GLU A 102 -7.95 -0.01 29.19
C GLU A 102 -8.34 -0.50 27.80
N LEU A 103 -7.40 -0.52 26.85
CA LEU A 103 -7.68 -0.98 25.49
C LEU A 103 -8.04 -2.47 25.44
N THR A 104 -7.37 -3.28 26.27
CA THR A 104 -7.67 -4.73 26.39
C THR A 104 -9.09 -4.96 26.89
N HIS A 105 -9.56 -4.13 27.81
CA HIS A 105 -10.91 -4.24 28.37
C HIS A 105 -11.99 -3.71 27.41
N THR A 106 -11.75 -2.55 26.80
CA THR A 106 -12.74 -1.83 25.98
C THR A 106 -12.79 -2.32 24.53
N HIS A 107 -11.64 -2.66 23.94
CA HIS A 107 -11.51 -3.06 22.53
C HIS A 107 -10.63 -4.31 22.33
N PRO A 108 -10.98 -5.47 22.92
CA PRO A 108 -10.17 -6.69 22.82
C PRO A 108 -10.01 -7.22 21.39
N HIS A 109 -10.92 -6.88 20.48
CA HIS A 109 -10.81 -7.26 19.07
C HIS A 109 -9.64 -6.57 18.35
N LEU A 110 -9.32 -5.32 18.72
CA LEU A 110 -8.16 -4.61 18.16
C LEU A 110 -6.85 -5.25 18.60
N ILE A 111 -6.76 -5.66 19.87
CA ILE A 111 -5.60 -6.39 20.40
C ILE A 111 -5.40 -7.70 19.63
N ARG A 112 -6.47 -8.50 19.47
CA ARG A 112 -6.38 -9.76 18.70
C ARG A 112 -5.96 -9.55 17.24
N ALA A 113 -6.49 -8.51 16.60
CA ALA A 113 -6.11 -8.18 15.22
C ALA A 113 -4.64 -7.75 15.13
N TRP A 114 -4.16 -6.96 16.09
CA TRP A 114 -2.77 -6.54 16.19
C TRP A 114 -1.83 -7.75 16.41
N ASP A 115 -2.13 -8.61 17.38
CA ASP A 115 -1.32 -9.79 17.66
C ASP A 115 -1.22 -10.73 16.45
N ALA A 116 -2.34 -10.96 15.77
CA ALA A 116 -2.36 -11.74 14.53
C ALA A 116 -1.49 -11.09 13.43
N GLN A 117 -1.54 -9.76 13.31
CA GLN A 117 -0.69 -9.03 12.37
C GLN A 117 0.79 -9.14 12.72
N GLN A 118 1.16 -9.06 14.01
CA GLN A 118 2.54 -9.20 14.46
C GLN A 118 3.08 -10.62 14.20
N GLN A 119 2.29 -11.64 14.50
CA GLN A 119 2.63 -13.02 14.20
C GLN A 119 2.85 -13.25 12.69
N HIS A 120 1.97 -12.69 11.86
CA HIS A 120 2.12 -12.75 10.41
C HIS A 120 3.40 -12.05 9.93
N LYS A 121 3.69 -10.84 10.44
CA LYS A 121 4.94 -10.12 10.14
C LYS A 121 6.19 -10.91 10.51
N GLN A 122 6.21 -11.53 11.69
CA GLN A 122 7.32 -12.38 12.14
C GLN A 122 7.50 -13.62 11.25
N THR A 123 6.39 -14.27 10.89
CA THR A 123 6.40 -15.45 10.00
C THR A 123 6.96 -15.09 8.62
N GLU A 124 6.51 -13.97 8.06
CA GLU A 124 6.99 -13.46 6.78
C GLU A 124 8.47 -13.03 6.83
N ALA A 125 8.92 -12.43 7.94
CA ALA A 125 10.33 -12.11 8.14
C ALA A 125 11.19 -13.39 8.15
N ALA A 126 10.81 -14.40 8.94
CA ALA A 126 11.50 -15.69 8.99
C ALA A 126 11.54 -16.38 7.62
N ARG A 127 10.45 -16.30 6.85
CA ARG A 127 10.37 -16.84 5.49
C ARG A 127 11.36 -16.14 4.54
N ARG A 128 11.47 -14.80 4.62
CA ARG A 128 12.43 -14.02 3.84
C ARG A 128 13.87 -14.37 4.22
N ASP A 129 14.17 -14.45 5.51
CA ASP A 129 15.50 -14.82 6.00
C ASP A 129 15.90 -16.21 5.52
N HIS A 130 15.00 -17.19 5.60
CA HIS A 130 15.27 -18.54 5.10
C HIS A 130 15.55 -18.56 3.59
N LYS A 131 14.79 -17.79 2.81
CA LYS A 131 15.00 -17.65 1.37
C LYS A 131 16.35 -16.99 1.06
N PHE A 132 16.72 -15.98 1.82
CA PHE A 132 18.01 -15.30 1.69
C PHE A 132 19.19 -16.22 2.02
N GLN A 133 19.10 -16.97 3.12
CA GLN A 133 20.12 -17.96 3.50
C GLN A 133 20.29 -19.06 2.45
N THR A 134 19.17 -19.53 1.89
CA THR A 134 19.18 -20.50 0.78
C THR A 134 19.91 -19.91 -0.43
N PHE A 135 19.60 -18.67 -0.82
CA PHE A 135 20.30 -18.00 -1.90
C PHE A 135 21.80 -17.87 -1.65
N LEU A 136 22.22 -17.48 -0.44
CA LEU A 136 23.64 -17.37 -0.10
C LEU A 136 24.37 -18.71 -0.20
N ARG A 137 23.74 -19.78 0.28
CA ARG A 137 24.29 -21.15 0.18
C ARG A 137 24.47 -21.54 -1.28
N ASP A 138 23.44 -21.36 -2.11
CA ASP A 138 23.47 -21.73 -3.52
C ASP A 138 24.47 -20.88 -4.32
N PHE A 139 24.62 -19.60 -3.95
CA PHE A 139 25.62 -18.71 -4.53
C PHE A 139 27.04 -19.14 -4.19
N GLN A 140 27.29 -19.55 -2.95
CA GLN A 140 28.59 -20.08 -2.51
C GLN A 140 28.92 -21.41 -3.18
N SER A 141 27.96 -22.34 -3.28
CA SER A 141 28.19 -23.62 -3.96
C SER A 141 28.46 -23.46 -5.46
N ASN A 142 27.81 -22.50 -6.11
CA ASN A 142 28.02 -22.21 -7.53
C ASN A 142 29.33 -21.43 -7.81
N ARG A 143 29.87 -20.70 -6.83
CA ARG A 143 31.19 -20.05 -6.96
C ARG A 143 32.34 -21.04 -7.10
N THR A 144 32.14 -22.31 -6.75
CA THR A 144 33.13 -23.38 -6.97
C THR A 144 33.25 -23.83 -8.43
N LEU A 145 32.43 -23.31 -9.36
CA LEU A 145 32.40 -23.75 -10.76
C LEU A 145 32.63 -22.59 -11.74
N ARG A 146 33.84 -22.04 -11.73
CA ARG A 146 34.76 -22.07 -12.89
C ARG A 146 35.95 -21.17 -12.59
N PRO A 147 37.20 -21.67 -12.70
CA PRO A 147 38.33 -20.77 -12.86
C PRO A 147 38.01 -19.80 -14.00
N PRO A 148 38.39 -18.51 -13.90
CA PRO A 148 38.15 -17.55 -14.98
C PRO A 148 38.64 -18.18 -16.27
N THR A 149 37.72 -18.44 -17.21
CA THR A 149 38.07 -18.93 -18.53
C THR A 149 39.15 -17.97 -19.04
N PRO A 150 40.35 -18.45 -19.42
CA PRO A 150 41.40 -17.58 -19.92
C PRO A 150 40.77 -16.68 -20.97
N LEU A 151 40.88 -15.37 -20.77
CA LEU A 151 40.40 -14.41 -21.74
C LEU A 151 40.95 -14.86 -23.10
N PRO A 152 40.11 -15.06 -24.12
CA PRO A 152 40.61 -15.37 -25.44
C PRO A 152 41.67 -14.31 -25.78
N PRO A 153 42.82 -14.72 -26.34
CA PRO A 153 43.90 -13.78 -26.62
C PRO A 153 43.33 -12.59 -27.37
N PRO A 154 43.76 -11.35 -27.03
CA PRO A 154 43.25 -10.15 -27.67
C PRO A 154 43.28 -10.38 -29.17
N ARG A 155 42.09 -10.40 -29.79
CA ARG A 155 41.99 -10.48 -31.24
C ARG A 155 42.69 -9.22 -31.72
N HIS A 156 43.88 -9.39 -32.28
CA HIS A 156 44.53 -8.33 -33.02
C HIS A 156 43.51 -7.83 -34.02
N ASP A 157 42.99 -6.63 -33.74
CA ASP A 157 42.09 -5.93 -34.62
C ASP A 157 42.76 -5.93 -35.99
N ARG A 158 42.19 -6.72 -36.90
CA ARG A 158 42.35 -6.44 -38.32
C ARG A 158 41.81 -5.05 -38.50
N THR A 159 42.74 -4.11 -38.68
CA THR A 159 42.50 -2.73 -39.07
C THR A 159 41.28 -2.64 -39.99
N PRO A 160 40.29 -1.78 -39.69
CA PRO A 160 39.15 -1.61 -40.55
C PRO A 160 39.63 -1.12 -41.92
N ASP A 161 39.44 -1.98 -42.92
CA ASP A 161 39.62 -1.65 -44.33
C ASP A 161 38.69 -0.49 -44.66
N LYS A 162 39.28 0.71 -44.82
CA LYS A 162 38.58 1.94 -45.22
C LYS A 162 38.25 1.82 -46.71
N GLY A 163 37.25 1.01 -47.04
CA GLY A 163 37.22 0.47 -48.40
C GLY A 163 35.89 0.07 -49.01
N ARG A 164 34.71 0.57 -48.60
CA ARG A 164 33.56 0.52 -49.53
C ARG A 164 32.45 1.53 -49.25
N LYS A 165 32.47 2.59 -50.07
CA LYS A 165 31.28 3.34 -50.47
C LYS A 165 30.38 2.41 -51.29
N GLY A 166 29.09 2.36 -50.99
CA GLY A 166 28.12 1.73 -51.89
C GLY A 166 26.73 1.57 -51.28
N GLY A 167 25.80 2.41 -51.74
CA GLY A 167 24.39 2.04 -51.81
C GLY A 167 23.50 2.52 -50.66
N ARG A 168 23.10 3.80 -50.72
CA ARG A 168 21.75 4.17 -50.25
C ARG A 168 20.75 3.40 -51.10
N VAL A 169 19.91 2.58 -50.47
CA VAL A 169 18.63 2.21 -51.06
C VAL A 169 17.56 2.56 -50.03
N CYS A 170 16.94 3.71 -50.22
CA CYS A 170 15.64 4.01 -49.64
C CYS A 170 14.62 3.15 -50.38
N ALA A 171 14.04 2.16 -49.71
CA ALA A 171 12.82 1.52 -50.17
C ALA A 171 11.65 2.06 -49.32
N LEU A 172 11.25 3.29 -49.64
CA LEU A 172 9.88 3.73 -49.47
C LEU A 172 9.10 3.08 -50.62
N CYS A 173 8.01 2.36 -50.31
CA CYS A 173 6.72 2.36 -51.04
C CYS A 173 5.97 1.02 -50.96
N LYS A 174 4.63 1.19 -50.88
CA LYS A 174 3.51 0.25 -51.10
C LYS A 174 3.15 -0.58 -49.85
N GLY A 175 2.01 -0.35 -49.21
CA GLY A 175 0.64 -0.41 -49.78
C GLY A 175 0.20 -1.89 -49.74
N GLY A 176 -0.97 -2.32 -49.31
CA GLY A 176 -2.26 -1.76 -48.94
C GLY A 176 -3.18 -2.97 -48.70
N GLY A 177 -4.39 -2.76 -48.18
CA GLY A 177 -5.39 -3.81 -47.99
C GLY A 177 -6.09 -3.69 -46.66
#